data_AF-A0A4Y2SFB5-F1
#
_entry.id   AF-A0A4Y2SFB5-F1
#
_cell.length_a   1.000
_cell.length_b   1.000
_cell.length_c   1.000
_cell.angle_alpha   90.00
_cell.angle_beta   90.00
_cell.angle_gamma   90.00
#
_symmetry.space_group_name_H-M   'P 1'
#
loop_
_entity.id
_entity.type
_entity.pdbx_description
1 polymer ?
#
loop_
_entity_poly.entity_id
_entity_poly.type
_entity_poly.pdbx_seq_one_letter_code
_entity_poly.pdbx_strand_id
1 'polypeptide(L)'
;MKRVENIGRDQYRYEALSVLQGQIAVNRSFYFKLIFLEVTIFALFNSRFFRCRKEKRGITGDVAIRREAVRKRERRVVETEEERSRRLSSMAQRGQDRREEETEEQRNSRLSDMAQRGQERRAEETEEQRNRRLAVMGQRSQQRRTEETEEQRKENMFWGGT
;
A
#
# COMPACT_ATOMS: atom_id res chain seq x y z
N MET A 1 -90.95 10.95 -35.99
CA MET A 1 -90.06 9.85 -35.60
C MET A 1 -88.69 10.42 -35.23
N LYS A 2 -88.17 9.95 -34.09
CA LYS A 2 -87.03 10.40 -33.26
C LYS A 2 -85.85 11.01 -34.03
N ARG A 3 -85.70 12.33 -33.92
CA ARG A 3 -84.42 13.03 -34.06
C ARG A 3 -84.15 13.66 -32.68
N VAL A 4 -82.89 13.72 -32.28
CA VAL A 4 -82.37 14.21 -30.99
C VAL A 4 -82.36 13.14 -29.91
N GLU A 5 -81.19 12.53 -29.68
CA GLU A 5 -80.68 12.05 -28.38
C GLU A 5 -79.42 11.18 -28.59
N ASN A 6 -78.35 11.77 -29.13
CA ASN A 6 -77.03 11.11 -29.21
C ASN A 6 -75.91 12.10 -28.85
N ILE A 7 -76.07 12.84 -27.75
CA ILE A 7 -75.00 13.72 -27.21
C ILE A 7 -74.55 13.24 -25.82
N GLY A 8 -75.45 12.62 -25.05
CA GLY A 8 -75.15 12.19 -23.67
C GLY A 8 -74.44 10.84 -23.52
N ARG A 9 -74.23 10.04 -24.58
CA ARG A 9 -73.64 8.69 -24.45
C ARG A 9 -72.12 8.66 -24.66
N ASP A 10 -71.57 9.64 -25.37
CA ASP A 10 -70.14 9.70 -25.67
C ASP A 10 -69.32 10.36 -24.56
N GLN A 11 -69.87 11.36 -23.86
CA GLN A 11 -69.18 12.05 -22.75
C GLN A 11 -68.76 11.09 -21.62
N TYR A 12 -69.64 10.16 -21.20
CA TYR A 12 -69.31 9.20 -20.14
C TYR A 12 -68.26 8.15 -20.55
N ARG A 13 -68.14 7.85 -21.86
CA ARG A 13 -67.15 6.88 -22.35
C ARG A 13 -65.75 7.47 -22.40
N TYR A 14 -65.61 8.75 -22.75
CA TYR A 14 -64.32 9.43 -22.73
C TYR A 14 -63.83 9.72 -21.30
N GLU A 15 -64.71 10.03 -20.36
CA GLU A 15 -64.36 10.22 -18.95
C GLU A 15 -64.04 8.90 -18.23
N ALA A 16 -64.81 7.83 -18.47
CA ALA A 16 -64.53 6.53 -17.87
C ALA A 16 -63.18 5.94 -18.35
N LEU A 17 -62.83 6.15 -19.63
CA LEU A 17 -61.53 5.72 -20.17
C LEU A 17 -60.37 6.59 -19.70
N SER A 18 -60.53 7.91 -19.54
CA SER A 18 -59.46 8.80 -19.05
C SER A 18 -59.15 8.58 -17.57
N VAL A 19 -60.18 8.30 -16.75
CA VAL A 19 -60.02 7.92 -15.33
C VAL A 19 -59.33 6.55 -15.22
N LEU A 20 -59.73 5.56 -16.03
CA LEU A 20 -59.06 4.25 -16.05
C LEU A 20 -57.60 4.36 -16.53
N GLN A 21 -57.32 5.15 -17.57
CA GLN A 21 -55.96 5.41 -18.06
C GLN A 21 -55.12 6.17 -17.02
N GLY A 22 -55.70 7.11 -16.28
CA GLY A 22 -55.08 7.81 -15.15
C GLY A 22 -54.75 6.86 -14.00
N GLN A 23 -55.68 5.99 -13.60
CA GLN A 23 -55.45 4.95 -12.58
C GLN A 23 -54.35 3.96 -13.02
N ILE A 24 -54.33 3.53 -14.29
CA ILE A 24 -53.30 2.63 -14.84
C ILE A 24 -51.92 3.32 -14.87
N ALA A 25 -51.86 4.61 -15.23
CA ALA A 25 -50.62 5.39 -15.23
C ALA A 25 -50.06 5.62 -13.83
N VAL A 26 -50.92 5.92 -12.85
CA VAL A 26 -50.53 6.09 -11.44
C VAL A 26 -50.06 4.76 -10.84
N ASN A 27 -50.80 3.67 -11.06
CA ASN A 27 -50.41 2.34 -10.60
C ASN A 27 -49.11 1.86 -11.27
N ARG A 28 -48.95 2.07 -12.58
CA ARG A 28 -47.71 1.73 -13.31
C ARG A 28 -46.52 2.55 -12.83
N SER A 29 -46.70 3.85 -12.53
CA SER A 29 -45.66 4.70 -11.92
C SER A 29 -45.29 4.24 -10.51
N PHE A 30 -46.28 3.82 -9.72
CA PHE A 30 -46.07 3.28 -8.38
C PHE A 30 -45.31 1.96 -8.40
N TYR A 31 -45.71 1.01 -9.25
CA TYR A 31 -44.98 -0.25 -9.47
C TYR A 31 -43.57 -0.03 -10.04
N PHE A 32 -43.38 0.93 -10.95
CA PHE A 32 -42.04 1.28 -11.46
C PHE A 32 -41.14 1.88 -10.36
N LYS A 33 -41.70 2.76 -9.51
CA LYS A 33 -40.99 3.35 -8.37
C LYS A 33 -40.65 2.29 -7.31
N LEU A 34 -41.56 1.36 -7.03
CA LEU A 34 -41.35 0.25 -6.10
C LEU A 34 -40.20 -0.66 -6.58
N ILE A 35 -40.20 -1.03 -7.87
CA ILE A 35 -39.12 -1.84 -8.47
C ILE A 35 -37.78 -1.08 -8.50
N PHE A 36 -37.77 0.22 -8.81
CA PHE A 36 -36.55 1.04 -8.74
C PHE A 36 -36.00 1.17 -7.30
N LEU A 37 -36.87 1.28 -6.31
CA LEU A 37 -36.49 1.28 -4.89
C LEU A 37 -35.92 -0.07 -4.45
N GLU A 38 -36.54 -1.18 -4.86
CA GLU A 38 -36.03 -2.53 -4.59
C GLU A 38 -34.64 -2.76 -5.21
N VAL A 39 -34.45 -2.40 -6.48
CA VAL A 39 -33.17 -2.57 -7.18
C VAL A 39 -32.06 -1.70 -6.57
N THR A 40 -32.39 -0.48 -6.12
CA THR A 40 -31.42 0.41 -5.45
C THR A 40 -31.12 -0.04 -4.02
N ILE A 41 -32.11 -0.48 -3.24
CA ILE A 41 -31.91 -1.06 -1.90
C ILE A 41 -31.07 -2.33 -2.00
N PHE A 42 -31.33 -3.21 -2.97
CA PHE A 42 -30.53 -4.40 -3.23
C PHE A 42 -29.09 -4.04 -3.63
N ALA A 43 -28.87 -3.04 -4.49
CA ALA A 43 -27.53 -2.58 -4.86
C ALA A 43 -26.76 -1.93 -3.68
N LEU A 44 -27.44 -1.18 -2.82
CA LEU A 44 -26.86 -0.60 -1.60
C LEU A 44 -26.53 -1.67 -0.54
N PHE A 45 -27.38 -2.68 -0.39
CA PHE A 45 -27.11 -3.83 0.47
C PHE A 45 -25.92 -4.65 -0.02
N ASN A 46 -25.87 -4.97 -1.31
CA ASN A 46 -24.76 -5.71 -1.90
C ASN A 46 -23.44 -4.91 -1.82
N SER A 47 -23.44 -3.61 -2.14
CA SER A 47 -22.21 -2.80 -2.06
C SER A 47 -21.65 -2.72 -0.63
N ARG A 48 -22.50 -2.63 0.39
CA ARG A 48 -22.09 -2.63 1.81
C ARG A 48 -21.66 -4.02 2.30
N PHE A 49 -22.33 -5.09 1.87
CA PHE A 49 -21.98 -6.48 2.20
C PHE A 49 -20.65 -6.93 1.58
N PHE A 50 -20.44 -6.64 0.27
CA PHE A 50 -19.18 -6.97 -0.41
C PHE A 50 -17.99 -6.15 0.11
N ARG A 51 -18.21 -4.88 0.48
CA ARG A 51 -17.20 -4.04 1.16
C ARG A 51 -16.79 -4.62 2.52
N CYS A 52 -17.77 -5.01 3.35
CA CYS A 52 -17.51 -5.65 4.65
C CYS A 52 -16.78 -7.01 4.52
N ARG A 53 -17.08 -7.81 3.47
CA ARG A 53 -16.42 -9.11 3.21
C ARG A 53 -14.96 -8.98 2.73
N LYS A 54 -14.57 -7.88 2.06
CA LYS A 54 -13.16 -7.62 1.73
C LYS A 54 -12.36 -7.16 2.96
N GLU A 55 -12.96 -6.34 3.81
CA GLU A 55 -12.33 -5.80 5.02
C GLU A 55 -12.05 -6.90 6.06
N LYS A 56 -13.00 -7.83 6.29
CA LYS A 56 -12.82 -8.94 7.23
C LYS A 56 -11.72 -9.94 6.84
N ARG A 57 -11.41 -10.10 5.54
CA ARG A 57 -10.33 -10.98 5.06
C ARG A 57 -8.94 -10.39 5.27
N GLY A 58 -8.80 -9.06 5.19
CA GLY A 58 -7.54 -8.36 5.48
C GLY A 58 -7.22 -8.36 6.98
N ILE A 59 -8.23 -8.19 7.84
CA ILE A 59 -8.07 -8.13 9.29
C ILE A 59 -7.55 -9.45 9.87
N THR A 60 -8.05 -10.60 9.41
CA THR A 60 -7.60 -11.91 9.91
C THR A 60 -6.14 -12.21 9.53
N GLY A 61 -5.73 -11.85 8.30
CA GLY A 61 -4.34 -11.96 7.86
C GLY A 61 -3.41 -11.04 8.66
N ASP A 62 -3.81 -9.79 8.86
CA ASP A 62 -3.08 -8.80 9.64
C ASP A 62 -2.94 -9.18 11.13
N VAL A 63 -3.99 -9.75 11.73
CA VAL A 63 -3.91 -10.30 13.10
C VAL A 63 -2.96 -11.51 13.18
N ALA A 64 -2.96 -12.40 12.18
CA ALA A 64 -2.05 -13.54 12.14
C ALA A 64 -0.57 -13.10 11.99
N ILE A 65 -0.30 -12.15 11.07
CA ILE A 65 1.03 -11.56 10.86
C ILE A 65 1.54 -10.90 12.13
N ARG A 66 0.71 -10.09 12.81
CA ARG A 66 1.06 -9.46 14.08
C ARG A 66 1.36 -10.48 15.18
N ARG A 67 0.53 -11.51 15.34
CA ARG A 67 0.78 -12.60 16.30
C ARG A 67 2.09 -13.34 16.00
N GLU A 68 2.39 -13.58 14.73
CA GLU A 68 3.65 -14.22 14.34
C GLU A 68 4.87 -13.31 14.59
N ALA A 69 4.75 -12.01 14.35
CA ALA A 69 5.79 -11.04 14.66
C ALA A 69 6.09 -11.01 16.17
N VAL A 70 5.06 -11.06 17.02
CA VAL A 70 5.20 -11.15 18.48
C VAL A 70 5.94 -12.43 18.88
N ARG A 71 5.51 -13.61 18.39
CA ARG A 71 6.22 -14.87 18.68
C ARG A 71 7.67 -14.87 18.21
N LYS A 72 7.96 -14.27 17.04
CA LYS A 72 9.33 -14.12 16.54
C LYS A 72 10.16 -13.18 17.41
N ARG A 73 9.57 -12.15 18.02
CA ARG A 73 10.24 -11.24 18.95
C ARG A 73 10.50 -11.91 20.30
N GLU A 74 9.51 -12.60 20.86
CA GLU A 74 9.62 -13.32 22.13
C GLU A 74 10.74 -14.36 22.09
N ARG A 75 10.84 -15.14 20.99
CA ARG A 75 11.96 -16.05 20.77
C ARG A 75 13.32 -15.33 20.81
N ARG A 76 13.44 -14.16 20.16
CA ARG A 76 14.69 -13.37 20.15
C ARG A 76 15.06 -12.74 21.49
N VAL A 77 14.10 -12.57 22.40
CA VAL A 77 14.36 -12.01 23.74
C VAL A 77 14.89 -13.07 24.68
N VAL A 78 14.46 -14.32 24.53
CA VAL A 78 14.88 -15.46 25.36
C VAL A 78 16.14 -16.16 24.80
N GLU A 79 16.51 -15.91 23.55
CA GLU A 79 17.73 -16.43 22.89
C GLU A 79 19.00 -16.17 23.74
N THR A 80 19.81 -17.22 23.90
CA THR A 80 21.17 -17.08 24.45
C THR A 80 22.11 -16.38 23.46
N GLU A 81 23.22 -15.79 23.92
CA GLU A 81 24.15 -15.08 23.02
C GLU A 81 24.78 -16.00 21.96
N GLU A 82 24.98 -17.29 22.29
CA GLU A 82 25.46 -18.28 21.32
C GLU A 82 24.43 -18.57 20.23
N GLU A 83 23.16 -18.78 20.60
CA GLU A 83 22.08 -19.02 19.65
C GLU A 83 21.83 -17.78 18.78
N ARG A 84 21.92 -16.59 19.38
CA ARG A 84 21.85 -15.31 18.67
C ARG A 84 22.98 -15.20 17.66
N SER A 85 24.21 -15.54 18.05
CA SER A 85 25.39 -15.52 17.18
C SER A 85 25.26 -16.51 16.02
N ARG A 86 24.84 -17.76 16.29
CA ARG A 86 24.57 -18.77 15.24
C ARG A 86 23.49 -18.29 14.26
N ARG A 87 22.40 -17.71 14.77
CA ARG A 87 21.31 -17.18 13.93
C ARG A 87 21.79 -16.02 13.06
N LEU A 88 22.54 -15.06 13.61
CA LEU A 88 23.08 -13.93 12.86
C LEU A 88 24.10 -14.38 11.81
N SER A 89 24.98 -15.34 12.14
CA SER A 89 25.92 -15.95 11.20
C SER A 89 25.19 -16.61 10.03
N SER A 90 24.17 -17.44 10.30
CA SER A 90 23.36 -18.07 9.24
C SER A 90 22.62 -17.05 8.36
N MET A 91 22.19 -15.92 8.92
CA MET A 91 21.57 -14.84 8.15
C MET A 91 22.58 -14.06 7.31
N ALA A 92 23.80 -13.87 7.82
CA ALA A 92 24.89 -13.23 7.11
C ALA A 92 25.33 -14.07 5.90
N GLN A 93 25.51 -15.38 6.09
CA GLN A 93 25.86 -16.32 5.02
C GLN A 93 24.80 -16.30 3.91
N ARG A 94 23.52 -16.51 4.26
CA ARG A 94 22.41 -16.41 3.30
C ARG A 94 22.27 -15.05 2.62
N GLY A 95 22.82 -14.00 3.23
CA GLY A 95 22.89 -12.66 2.64
C GLY A 95 24.06 -12.50 1.68
N GLN A 96 25.14 -13.27 1.84
CA GLN A 96 26.26 -13.34 0.91
C GLN A 96 25.89 -14.20 -0.30
N ASP A 97 25.33 -15.39 -0.08
CA ASP A 97 24.90 -16.29 -1.16
C ASP A 97 23.96 -15.57 -2.14
N ARG A 98 22.96 -14.84 -1.61
CA ARG A 98 22.05 -14.02 -2.44
C ARG A 98 22.75 -12.91 -3.23
N ARG A 99 23.84 -12.34 -2.72
CA ARG A 99 24.61 -11.30 -3.43
C ARG A 99 25.53 -11.91 -4.49
N GLU A 100 25.94 -13.15 -4.33
CA GLU A 100 26.73 -13.89 -5.33
C GLU A 100 25.84 -14.33 -6.50
N GLU A 101 24.57 -14.64 -6.22
CA GLU A 101 23.55 -15.00 -7.23
C GLU A 101 22.90 -13.78 -7.92
N GLU A 102 23.16 -12.55 -7.46
CA GLU A 102 22.57 -11.32 -8.03
C GLU A 102 23.05 -11.06 -9.46
N THR A 103 22.13 -10.73 -10.37
CA THR A 103 22.50 -10.23 -11.69
C THR A 103 23.04 -8.80 -11.61
N GLU A 104 23.81 -8.37 -12.61
CA GLU A 104 24.39 -7.01 -12.63
C GLU A 104 23.31 -5.91 -12.56
N GLU A 105 22.14 -6.12 -13.17
CA GLU A 105 20.99 -5.20 -13.07
C GLU A 105 20.42 -5.13 -11.65
N GLN A 106 20.24 -6.27 -10.99
CA GLN A 106 19.76 -6.34 -9.60
C GLN A 106 20.77 -5.70 -8.64
N ARG A 107 22.06 -5.93 -8.88
CA ARG A 107 23.16 -5.32 -8.13
C ARG A 107 23.14 -3.79 -8.26
N ASN A 108 23.00 -3.28 -9.48
CA ASN A 108 22.96 -1.84 -9.74
C ASN A 108 21.71 -1.18 -9.15
N SER A 109 20.54 -1.83 -9.25
CA SER A 109 19.33 -1.37 -8.56
C SER A 109 19.52 -1.33 -7.04
N ARG A 110 20.07 -2.39 -6.43
CA ARG A 110 20.34 -2.43 -4.98
C ARG A 110 21.33 -1.36 -4.55
N LEU A 111 22.40 -1.13 -5.31
CA LEU A 111 23.39 -0.08 -5.03
C LEU A 111 22.75 1.32 -5.13
N SER A 112 21.91 1.55 -6.14
CA SER A 112 21.16 2.80 -6.31
C SER A 112 20.25 3.06 -5.10
N ASP A 113 19.46 2.07 -4.68
CA ASP A 113 18.57 2.17 -3.52
C ASP A 113 19.34 2.47 -2.22
N MET A 114 20.50 1.82 -2.03
CA MET A 114 21.37 2.07 -0.86
C MET A 114 21.98 3.47 -0.89
N ALA A 115 22.37 3.96 -2.07
CA ALA A 115 22.89 5.31 -2.25
C ALA A 115 21.80 6.35 -1.94
N GLN A 116 20.58 6.16 -2.45
CA GLN A 116 19.44 7.03 -2.19
C GLN A 116 19.12 7.10 -0.68
N ARG A 117 18.93 5.95 -0.02
CA ARG A 117 18.71 5.89 1.45
C ARG A 117 19.88 6.48 2.23
N GLY A 118 21.09 6.40 1.68
CA GLY A 118 22.27 7.06 2.24
C GLY A 118 22.16 8.58 2.20
N GLN A 119 21.62 9.14 1.12
CA GLN A 119 21.40 10.59 1.02
C GLN A 119 20.23 11.06 1.88
N GLU A 120 19.11 10.33 1.89
CA GLU A 120 17.96 10.63 2.75
C GLU A 120 18.38 10.70 4.22
N ARG A 121 19.13 9.69 4.71
CA ARG A 121 19.68 9.72 6.07
C ARG A 121 20.58 10.92 6.35
N ARG A 122 21.38 11.37 5.38
CA ARG A 122 22.24 12.56 5.54
C ARG A 122 21.44 13.86 5.50
N ALA A 123 20.31 13.89 4.81
CA ALA A 123 19.42 15.05 4.77
C ALA A 123 18.63 15.18 6.08
N GLU A 124 18.30 14.06 6.73
CA GLU A 124 17.61 14.01 8.02
C GLU A 124 18.55 14.14 9.24
N GLU A 125 19.88 14.18 9.02
CA GLU A 125 20.88 14.32 10.10
C GLU A 125 20.75 15.67 10.81
N THR A 126 20.76 15.62 12.15
CA THR A 126 20.94 16.84 12.96
C THR A 126 22.39 17.34 12.87
N GLU A 127 22.61 18.64 13.11
CA GLU A 127 23.95 19.24 13.02
C GLU A 127 24.95 18.57 13.99
N GLU A 128 24.50 18.13 15.16
CA GLU A 128 25.35 17.35 16.09
C GLU A 128 25.76 15.99 15.51
N GLN A 129 24.83 15.25 14.91
CA GLN A 129 25.12 13.96 14.27
C GLN A 129 26.05 14.13 13.08
N ARG A 130 25.85 15.18 12.29
CA ARG A 130 26.72 15.56 11.18
C ARG A 130 28.14 15.87 11.67
N ASN A 131 28.29 16.68 12.72
CA ASN A 131 29.60 17.02 13.28
C ASN A 131 30.31 15.80 13.88
N ARG A 132 29.59 14.91 14.58
CA ARG A 132 30.15 13.63 15.05
C ARG A 132 30.62 12.76 13.88
N ARG A 133 29.83 12.62 12.81
CA ARG A 133 30.21 11.85 11.61
C ARG A 133 31.44 12.43 10.93
N LEU A 134 31.52 13.75 10.76
CA LEU A 134 32.68 14.44 10.19
C LEU A 134 33.93 14.23 11.06
N ALA A 135 33.80 14.32 12.38
CA ALA A 135 34.91 14.08 13.31
C ALA A 135 35.45 12.64 13.18
N VAL A 136 34.57 11.63 13.14
CA VAL A 136 34.96 10.24 12.95
C VAL A 136 35.66 10.01 11.59
N MET A 137 35.17 10.63 10.51
CA MET A 137 35.82 10.55 9.21
C MET A 137 37.19 11.23 9.20
N GLY A 138 37.32 12.39 9.86
CA GLY A 138 38.57 13.10 10.03
C GLY A 138 39.61 12.26 10.78
N GLN A 139 39.23 11.69 11.91
CA GLN A 139 40.08 10.78 12.70
C GLN A 139 40.51 9.56 11.89
N ARG A 140 39.58 8.88 11.20
CA ARG A 140 39.91 7.73 10.35
C ARG A 140 40.84 8.12 9.20
N SER A 141 40.69 9.32 8.64
CA SER A 141 41.62 9.80 7.61
C SER A 141 43.01 10.09 8.18
N GLN A 142 43.10 10.60 9.40
CA GLN A 142 44.38 10.84 10.06
C GLN A 142 45.08 9.51 10.38
N GLN A 143 44.36 8.54 10.94
CA GLN A 143 44.87 7.19 11.20
C GLN A 143 45.44 6.53 9.93
N ARG A 144 44.71 6.62 8.81
CA ARG A 144 45.21 6.11 7.52
C ARG A 144 46.51 6.77 7.07
N ARG A 145 46.70 8.06 7.32
CA ARG A 145 47.96 8.78 6.98
C ARG A 145 49.11 8.44 7.92
N THR A 146 48.81 8.11 9.18
CA THR A 146 49.84 7.72 10.15
C THR A 146 50.31 6.27 9.98
N GLU A 147 49.44 5.41 9.46
CA GLU A 147 49.73 4.00 9.14
C GLU A 147 50.27 3.81 7.72
N GLU A 148 50.32 4.88 6.92
CA GLU A 148 50.74 4.86 5.51
C GLU A 148 52.23 4.57 5.38
N THR A 149 52.58 3.59 4.54
CA THR A 149 53.99 3.30 4.23
C THR A 149 54.57 4.32 3.27
N GLU A 150 55.90 4.46 3.22
CA GLU A 150 56.55 5.43 2.31
C GLU A 150 56.24 5.17 0.82
N GLU A 151 56.01 3.90 0.44
CA GLU A 151 55.62 3.52 -0.91
C GLU A 151 54.20 3.98 -1.26
N GLN A 152 53.25 3.75 -0.35
CA GLN A 152 51.88 4.26 -0.49
C GLN A 152 51.85 5.79 -0.55
N ARG A 153 52.70 6.47 0.24
CA ARG A 153 52.81 7.93 0.23
C ARG A 153 53.32 8.47 -1.10
N LYS A 154 54.28 7.79 -1.73
CA LYS A 154 54.79 8.14 -3.06
C LYS A 154 53.73 7.92 -4.14
N GLU A 155 53.01 6.80 -4.08
CA GLU A 155 51.92 6.48 -5.01
C GLU A 155 50.76 7.50 -4.89
N ASN A 156 50.37 7.86 -3.67
CA ASN A 156 49.33 8.87 -3.43
C ASN A 156 49.76 10.28 -3.88
N MET A 157 51.03 10.66 -3.71
CA MET A 157 51.54 11.92 -4.29
C MET A 157 51.57 11.89 -5.81
N PHE A 158 51.85 10.73 -6.42
CA PHE A 158 51.92 10.58 -7.88
C PHE A 158 50.54 10.70 -8.53
N TRP A 159 49.51 10.06 -7.97
CA TRP A 159 48.13 10.14 -8.49
C TRP A 159 47.30 11.31 -7.95
N GLY A 160 47.70 11.92 -6.84
CA GLY A 160 46.98 13.04 -6.19
C GLY A 160 47.41 14.44 -6.63
N GLY A 161 48.34 14.55 -7.59
CA GLY A 161 48.96 15.81 -8.02
C GLY A 161 48.39 16.49 -9.27
N THR A 162 47.21 16.09 -9.76
CA THR A 162 46.48 16.74 -10.87
C THR A 162 45.40 17.67 -10.36
#